data_AF-A0A376J4Z0-F1
#
_entry.id   AF-A0A376J4Z0-F1
#
_cell.length_a   1.000
_cell.length_b   1.000
_cell.length_c   1.000
_cell.angle_alpha   90.00
_cell.angle_beta   90.00
_cell.angle_gamma   90.00
#
_symmetry.space_group_name_H-M   'P 1'
#
loop_
_entity.id
_entity.type
_entity.pdbx_description
1 polymer ?
#
loop_
_entity_poly.entity_id
_entity_poly.type
_entity_poly.pdbx_seq_one_letter_code
_entity_poly.pdbx_strand_id
1 'polypeptide(L)'
;MLAYPGTTLYSLEKALKPLGREPHSVIGSSCIGASVIGGICNNSGGSLVQRGPAYTEMSLFARINEDGKLTLVNHLGIDLGETPEQILSKLDDDRIKDDDVRHDGRHAHDYDYVHRVRDIEADTPARYNADPDRLFESSGCAGKLAVFAVRLDTFEAEKNQQVFYIGTNQPEVLTEIRRHILANFENLPVAGEYMHRDIYDIAEKYGKDTFLMIDKLGTDKMPFFFNLKGRTDAMLEKSEILPSAFYRPCDAKIRSPVPQPFTAAHEKLAR
;
A
#
# COMPACT_ATOMS: atom_id res chain seq x y z
N MET A 1 -16.29 4.26 0.33
CA MET A 1 -15.84 3.87 1.69
C MET A 1 -15.08 5.03 2.31
N LEU A 2 -15.21 5.27 3.61
CA LEU A 2 -14.43 6.27 4.36
C LEU A 2 -13.41 5.54 5.25
N ALA A 3 -12.13 5.89 5.14
CA ALA A 3 -11.05 5.33 5.96
C ALA A 3 -10.45 6.39 6.88
N TYR A 4 -10.12 5.99 8.11
CA TYR A 4 -9.53 6.84 9.15
C TYR A 4 -8.03 6.52 9.33
N PRO A 5 -7.25 7.31 10.10
CA PRO A 5 -5.79 7.21 10.12
C PRO A 5 -5.27 5.85 10.61
N GLY A 6 -6.02 5.22 11.52
CA GLY A 6 -5.72 3.89 12.06
C GLY A 6 -6.34 2.73 11.28
N THR A 7 -7.12 2.97 10.22
CA THR A 7 -7.75 1.89 9.45
C THR A 7 -6.68 1.09 8.72
N THR A 8 -6.54 -0.18 9.07
CA THR A 8 -5.59 -1.11 8.41
C THR A 8 -6.22 -1.73 7.16
N LEU A 9 -5.40 -2.04 6.15
CA LEU A 9 -5.87 -2.75 4.96
C LEU A 9 -6.50 -4.11 5.32
N TYR A 10 -5.95 -4.80 6.31
CA TYR A 10 -6.55 -6.04 6.84
C TYR A 10 -7.94 -5.82 7.44
N SER A 11 -8.12 -4.80 8.29
CA SER A 11 -9.45 -4.48 8.85
C SER A 11 -10.45 -4.09 7.77
N LEU A 12 -9.98 -3.41 6.71
CA LEU A 12 -10.79 -3.04 5.56
C LEU A 12 -11.24 -4.27 4.76
N GLU A 13 -10.31 -5.14 4.38
CA GLU A 13 -10.61 -6.37 3.64
C GLU A 13 -11.66 -7.21 4.38
N LYS A 14 -11.49 -7.37 5.70
CA LYS A 14 -12.45 -8.11 6.55
C LYS A 14 -13.83 -7.46 6.58
N ALA A 15 -13.92 -6.14 6.55
CA ALA A 15 -15.20 -5.40 6.52
C ALA A 15 -15.88 -5.47 5.14
N LEU A 16 -15.12 -5.55 4.05
CA LEU A 16 -15.64 -5.61 2.68
C LEU A 16 -16.07 -7.00 2.25
N LYS A 17 -15.43 -8.05 2.77
CA LYS A 17 -15.70 -9.44 2.39
C LYS A 17 -17.17 -9.86 2.54
N PRO A 18 -17.90 -9.54 3.63
CA PRO A 18 -19.34 -9.83 3.73
C PRO A 18 -20.21 -9.08 2.71
N LEU A 19 -19.70 -7.97 2.16
CA LEU A 19 -20.39 -7.15 1.16
C LEU A 19 -20.11 -7.61 -0.28
N GLY A 20 -19.28 -8.65 -0.47
CA GLY A 20 -18.85 -9.10 -1.79
C GLY A 20 -17.92 -8.08 -2.48
N ARG A 21 -17.10 -7.38 -1.70
CA ARG A 21 -16.23 -6.30 -2.16
C ARG A 21 -14.76 -6.55 -1.81
N GLU A 22 -13.86 -6.01 -2.63
CA GLU A 22 -12.42 -6.01 -2.45
C GLU A 22 -11.88 -4.57 -2.23
N PRO A 23 -10.77 -4.42 -1.49
CA PRO A 23 -10.11 -3.14 -1.31
C PRO A 23 -9.43 -2.67 -2.61
N HIS A 24 -9.10 -1.38 -2.66
CA HIS A 24 -8.34 -0.78 -3.77
C HIS A 24 -6.86 -1.21 -3.80
N SER A 25 -6.35 -1.83 -2.72
CA SER A 25 -4.93 -2.14 -2.57
C SER A 25 -4.72 -3.42 -1.77
N VAL A 26 -3.83 -4.27 -2.26
CA VAL A 26 -3.26 -5.43 -1.57
C VAL A 26 -1.75 -5.35 -1.70
N ILE A 27 -1.06 -5.17 -0.58
CA ILE A 27 0.41 -5.04 -0.52
C ILE A 27 0.97 -6.15 0.37
N GLY A 28 2.25 -6.49 0.20
CA GLY A 28 2.91 -7.51 1.04
C GLY A 28 2.81 -7.20 2.54
N SER A 29 2.71 -5.92 2.91
CA SER A 29 2.54 -5.48 4.31
C SER A 29 1.09 -5.43 4.81
N SER A 30 0.10 -5.85 4.01
CA SER A 30 -1.32 -5.86 4.44
C SER A 30 -1.53 -6.73 5.68
N CYS A 31 -0.86 -7.89 5.76
CA CYS A 31 -0.96 -8.83 6.88
C CYS A 31 -0.20 -8.40 8.15
N ILE A 32 0.61 -7.34 8.07
CA ILE A 32 1.40 -6.80 9.21
C ILE A 32 0.88 -5.44 9.69
N GLY A 33 -0.30 -5.01 9.23
CA GLY A 33 -0.99 -3.84 9.76
C GLY A 33 -0.72 -2.52 9.03
N ALA A 34 -0.33 -2.57 7.75
CA ALA A 34 -0.24 -1.34 6.95
C ALA A 34 -1.60 -0.60 6.91
N SER A 35 -1.56 0.72 7.10
CA SER A 35 -2.75 1.56 7.10
C SER A 35 -3.15 2.01 5.70
N VAL A 36 -4.46 2.18 5.49
CA VAL A 36 -5.03 2.68 4.23
C VAL A 36 -4.49 4.07 3.90
N ILE A 37 -4.54 4.99 4.87
CA ILE A 37 -4.02 6.36 4.70
C ILE A 37 -2.51 6.36 4.48
N GLY A 38 -1.76 5.48 5.14
CA GLY A 38 -0.33 5.32 4.87
C GLY A 38 -0.05 4.93 3.42
N GLY A 39 -0.89 4.07 2.83
CA GLY A 39 -0.86 3.73 1.41
C GLY A 39 -1.10 4.93 0.51
N ILE A 40 -2.14 5.72 0.78
CA ILE A 40 -2.47 6.96 0.04
C ILE A 40 -1.33 7.97 0.12
N CYS A 41 -0.80 8.24 1.31
CA CYS A 41 0.29 9.19 1.51
C CYS A 41 1.57 8.82 0.74
N ASN A 42 1.77 7.54 0.42
CA ASN A 42 2.95 7.03 -0.28
C ASN A 42 2.67 6.57 -1.71
N ASN A 43 1.47 6.79 -2.25
CA ASN A 43 1.06 6.25 -3.56
C ASN A 43 1.39 4.75 -3.71
N SER A 44 1.07 3.96 -2.67
CA SER A 44 1.46 2.55 -2.61
C SER A 44 0.88 1.77 -3.79
N GLY A 45 1.74 1.04 -4.52
CA GLY A 45 1.32 0.14 -5.59
C GLY A 45 1.57 -1.31 -5.20
N GLY A 46 0.50 -2.05 -5.00
CA GLY A 46 0.52 -3.46 -4.59
C GLY A 46 0.62 -4.45 -5.74
N SER A 47 0.16 -5.67 -5.46
CA SER A 47 0.15 -6.79 -6.40
C SER A 47 -1.01 -6.74 -7.41
N LEU A 48 -2.05 -5.96 -7.12
CA LEU A 48 -3.25 -5.85 -7.96
C LEU A 48 -2.95 -5.17 -9.28
N VAL A 49 -2.86 -5.94 -10.38
CA VAL A 49 -2.52 -5.43 -11.72
C VAL A 49 -3.62 -4.54 -12.29
N GLN A 50 -4.86 -4.74 -11.85
CA GLN A 50 -6.02 -3.95 -12.29
C GLN A 50 -6.17 -2.62 -11.54
N ARG A 51 -5.36 -2.36 -10.51
CA ARG A 51 -5.47 -1.18 -9.65
C ARG A 51 -4.17 -0.39 -9.69
N GLY A 52 -4.30 0.91 -9.90
CA GLY A 52 -3.16 1.82 -9.89
C GLY A 52 -2.55 1.99 -8.50
N PRO A 53 -1.54 2.89 -8.36
CA PRO A 53 -1.16 3.38 -7.05
C PRO A 53 -2.39 3.86 -6.25
N ALA A 54 -2.34 3.68 -4.93
CA ALA A 54 -3.38 4.16 -4.03
C ALA A 54 -3.56 5.67 -4.19
N TYR A 55 -4.76 6.10 -4.60
CA TYR A 55 -5.04 7.48 -5.00
C TYR A 55 -6.49 7.86 -4.67
N THR A 56 -6.68 9.13 -4.30
CA THR A 56 -8.00 9.78 -4.20
C THR A 56 -7.87 11.30 -4.27
N GLU A 57 -8.89 11.93 -4.84
CA GLU A 57 -9.11 13.38 -4.83
C GLU A 57 -10.00 13.83 -3.65
N MET A 58 -10.43 12.89 -2.80
CA MET A 58 -11.38 13.15 -1.73
C MET A 58 -10.81 12.79 -0.37
N SER A 59 -10.37 13.81 0.37
CA SER A 59 -9.83 13.64 1.71
C SER A 59 -10.16 14.81 2.64
N LEU A 60 -10.02 14.57 3.95
CA LEU A 60 -10.01 15.57 5.00
C LEU A 60 -8.61 15.60 5.59
N PHE A 61 -7.97 16.77 5.60
CA PHE A 61 -6.61 16.92 6.09
C PHE A 61 -6.37 18.29 6.73
N ALA A 62 -5.35 18.38 7.58
CA ALA A 62 -4.83 19.65 8.05
C ALA A 62 -3.48 19.97 7.38
N ARG A 63 -3.27 21.26 7.15
CA ARG A 63 -2.07 21.83 6.54
C ARG A 63 -1.61 23.04 7.35
N ILE A 64 -0.31 23.27 7.41
CA ILE A 64 0.25 24.56 7.84
C ILE A 64 0.39 25.43 6.59
N ASN A 65 -0.29 26.58 6.55
CA ASN A 65 -0.22 27.50 5.41
C ASN A 65 1.10 28.29 5.40
N GLU A 66 1.28 29.15 4.40
CA GLU A 66 2.48 29.99 4.22
C GLU A 66 2.72 30.94 5.41
N ASP A 67 1.66 31.33 6.12
CA ASP A 67 1.73 32.17 7.32
C ASP A 67 2.06 31.38 8.60
N GLY A 68 2.27 30.06 8.51
CA GLY A 68 2.50 29.20 9.66
C GLY A 68 1.23 28.84 10.45
N LYS A 69 0.03 29.13 9.91
CA LYS A 69 -1.26 28.83 10.55
C LYS A 69 -1.77 27.45 10.17
N LEU A 70 -2.23 26.70 11.17
CA LEU A 70 -2.89 25.42 10.97
C LEU A 70 -4.31 25.64 10.40
N THR A 71 -4.63 24.96 9.31
CA THR A 71 -5.93 25.01 8.63
C THR A 71 -6.45 23.60 8.39
N LEU A 72 -7.74 23.35 8.66
CA LEU A 72 -8.44 22.12 8.31
C LEU A 72 -9.13 22.29 6.95
N VAL A 73 -8.95 21.35 6.04
CA VAL A 73 -9.46 21.38 4.67
C VAL A 73 -10.31 20.13 4.44
N ASN A 74 -11.61 20.32 4.19
CA ASN A 74 -12.55 19.24 3.93
C ASN A 74 -12.87 19.14 2.44
N HIS A 75 -12.26 18.18 1.75
CA HIS A 75 -12.56 17.83 0.37
C HIS A 75 -13.17 16.42 0.24
N LEU A 76 -13.78 15.86 1.30
CA LEU A 76 -14.41 14.53 1.23
C LEU A 76 -15.63 14.47 0.28
N GLY A 77 -16.17 15.62 -0.12
CA GLY A 77 -17.50 15.69 -0.73
C GLY A 77 -18.57 15.23 0.25
N ILE A 78 -18.41 15.55 1.54
CA ILE A 78 -19.38 15.29 2.60
C ILE A 78 -19.54 16.58 3.41
N ASP A 79 -20.78 17.03 3.57
CA ASP A 79 -21.13 18.22 4.33
C ASP A 79 -21.07 17.93 5.84
N LEU A 80 -19.93 18.26 6.46
CA LEU A 80 -19.62 17.94 7.85
C LEU A 80 -19.80 19.12 8.82
N GLY A 81 -20.08 20.32 8.31
CA GLY A 81 -20.13 21.57 9.06
C GLY A 81 -19.03 22.54 8.64
N GLU A 82 -18.90 23.66 9.37
CA GLU A 82 -18.00 24.76 9.02
C GLU A 82 -16.81 24.88 9.97
N THR A 83 -16.95 24.46 11.23
CA THR A 83 -15.86 24.51 12.22
C THR A 83 -15.17 23.16 12.40
N PRO A 84 -13.89 23.12 12.81
CA PRO A 84 -13.20 21.87 13.12
C PRO A 84 -13.94 20.98 14.12
N GLU A 85 -14.54 21.57 15.16
CA GLU A 85 -15.28 20.85 16.19
C GLU A 85 -16.53 20.18 15.61
N GLN A 86 -17.25 20.87 14.71
CA GLN A 86 -18.41 20.29 14.02
C GLN A 86 -17.97 19.13 13.12
N ILE A 87 -16.94 19.36 12.30
CA ILE A 87 -16.46 18.38 11.32
C ILE A 87 -15.95 17.13 12.02
N LEU A 88 -15.03 17.27 12.97
CA LEU A 88 -14.36 16.15 13.62
C LEU A 88 -15.32 15.39 14.55
N SER A 89 -16.16 16.08 15.33
CA SER A 89 -17.13 15.39 16.20
C SER A 89 -18.16 14.60 15.38
N LYS A 90 -18.57 15.08 14.20
CA LYS A 90 -19.51 14.37 13.34
C LYS A 90 -18.91 13.07 12.81
N LEU A 91 -17.60 13.05 12.55
CA LEU A 91 -16.85 11.85 12.16
C LEU A 91 -16.64 10.90 13.35
N ASP A 92 -16.21 11.42 14.49
CA ASP A 92 -15.92 10.61 15.69
C ASP A 92 -17.17 9.91 16.24
N ASP A 93 -18.33 10.57 16.17
CA ASP A 93 -19.60 10.05 16.67
C ASP A 93 -20.40 9.24 15.62
N ASP A 94 -19.86 9.04 14.42
CA ASP A 94 -20.53 8.36 13.29
C ASP A 94 -21.90 8.96 12.93
N ARG A 95 -21.98 10.30 12.91
CA ARG A 95 -23.22 11.07 12.69
C ARG A 95 -23.41 11.56 11.24
N ILE A 96 -22.72 10.95 10.28
CA ILE A 96 -22.91 11.25 8.85
C ILE A 96 -24.26 10.72 8.39
N LYS A 97 -25.00 11.53 7.63
CA LYS A 97 -26.25 11.13 6.96
C LYS A 97 -26.01 11.02 5.45
N ASP A 98 -26.81 10.20 4.78
CA ASP A 98 -26.74 10.05 3.32
C ASP A 98 -26.93 11.39 2.59
N ASP A 99 -27.80 12.28 3.08
CA ASP A 99 -28.03 13.61 2.51
C ASP A 99 -26.82 14.56 2.62
N ASP A 100 -25.87 14.26 3.51
CA ASP A 100 -24.61 15.01 3.63
C ASP A 100 -23.64 14.64 2.50
N VAL A 101 -23.82 13.49 1.84
CA VAL A 101 -22.87 12.92 0.90
C VAL A 101 -23.11 13.44 -0.51
N ARG A 102 -22.10 14.09 -1.08
CA ARG A 102 -22.09 14.56 -2.47
C ARG A 102 -21.45 13.53 -3.39
N HIS A 103 -21.95 13.47 -4.63
CA HIS A 103 -21.46 12.61 -5.70
C HIS A 103 -21.19 13.48 -6.93
N ASP A 104 -19.96 13.97 -7.06
CA ASP A 104 -19.58 15.06 -7.97
C ASP A 104 -18.56 14.66 -9.05
N GLY A 105 -18.29 13.36 -9.20
CA GLY A 105 -17.46 12.82 -10.27
C GLY A 105 -15.95 12.86 -10.02
N ARG A 106 -15.49 13.43 -8.89
CA ARG A 106 -14.09 13.33 -8.47
C ARG A 106 -13.66 11.89 -8.25
N HIS A 107 -12.38 11.63 -8.49
CA HIS A 107 -11.84 10.27 -8.53
C HIS A 107 -11.47 9.76 -7.13
N ALA A 108 -12.07 8.64 -6.73
CA ALA A 108 -11.76 7.95 -5.46
C ALA A 108 -10.83 6.73 -5.63
N HIS A 109 -10.26 6.57 -6.83
CA HIS A 109 -9.21 5.62 -7.19
C HIS A 109 -8.54 6.11 -8.50
N ASP A 110 -7.48 5.44 -8.92
CA ASP A 110 -6.80 5.71 -10.19
C ASP A 110 -7.52 5.02 -11.36
N TYR A 111 -8.41 5.77 -12.04
CA TYR A 111 -9.33 5.25 -13.05
C TYR A 111 -8.61 4.71 -14.30
N ASP A 112 -7.61 5.43 -14.79
CA ASP A 112 -7.01 5.17 -16.12
C ASP A 112 -5.87 4.12 -16.07
N TYR A 113 -5.56 3.58 -14.90
CA TYR A 113 -4.41 2.68 -14.76
C TYR A 113 -4.51 1.42 -15.63
N VAL A 114 -5.72 0.89 -15.83
CA VAL A 114 -5.94 -0.30 -16.68
C VAL A 114 -5.53 -0.05 -18.13
N HIS A 115 -5.66 1.19 -18.63
CA HIS A 115 -5.19 1.55 -19.95
C HIS A 115 -3.67 1.72 -19.95
N ARG A 116 -3.12 2.43 -18.95
CA ARG A 116 -1.67 2.66 -18.85
C ARG A 116 -0.85 1.39 -18.66
N VAL A 117 -1.33 0.43 -17.87
CA VAL A 117 -0.61 -0.84 -17.65
C VAL A 117 -0.60 -1.72 -18.91
N ARG A 118 -1.59 -1.56 -19.80
CA ARG A 118 -1.69 -2.26 -21.08
C ARG A 118 -0.86 -1.63 -22.19
N ASP A 119 -0.45 -0.38 -22.05
CA ASP A 119 0.41 0.29 -23.02
C ASP A 119 1.85 -0.23 -22.94
N ILE A 120 2.11 -1.33 -23.65
CA ILE A 120 3.40 -2.00 -23.72
C ILE A 120 4.37 -1.37 -24.72
N GLU A 121 3.93 -0.36 -25.47
CA GLU A 121 4.74 0.39 -26.42
C GLU A 121 5.24 1.73 -25.83
N ALA A 122 4.60 2.22 -24.76
CA ALA A 122 5.08 3.36 -24.00
C ALA A 122 6.51 3.13 -23.47
N ASP A 123 7.36 4.16 -23.61
CA ASP A 123 8.74 4.19 -23.10
C ASP A 123 8.84 4.74 -21.67
N THR A 124 7.69 5.00 -21.02
CA THR A 124 7.59 5.44 -19.63
C THR A 124 7.10 4.33 -18.70
N PRO A 125 7.50 4.32 -17.42
CA PRO A 125 7.01 3.33 -16.47
C PRO A 125 5.50 3.43 -16.22
N ALA A 126 4.81 2.30 -16.02
CA ALA A 126 3.37 2.28 -15.74
C ALA A 126 2.98 3.01 -14.44
N ARG A 127 3.88 3.05 -13.45
CA ARG A 127 3.72 3.79 -12.20
C ARG A 127 5.07 4.05 -11.53
N TYR A 128 5.21 5.21 -10.90
CA TYR A 128 6.35 5.60 -10.06
C TYR A 128 5.92 6.73 -9.10
N ASN A 129 6.62 6.90 -7.98
CA ASN A 129 6.16 7.80 -6.90
C ASN A 129 6.12 9.29 -7.31
N ALA A 130 6.98 9.69 -8.24
CA ALA A 130 7.07 11.07 -8.72
C ALA A 130 6.20 11.33 -9.97
N ASP A 131 5.22 10.45 -10.26
CA ASP A 131 4.23 10.68 -11.31
C ASP A 131 3.36 11.89 -10.92
N PRO A 132 3.44 13.04 -11.64
CA PRO A 132 2.74 14.26 -11.27
C PRO A 132 1.22 14.07 -11.23
N ASP A 133 0.67 13.18 -12.06
CA ASP A 133 -0.77 12.96 -12.13
C ASP A 133 -1.31 12.17 -10.92
N ARG A 134 -0.43 11.61 -10.08
CA ARG A 134 -0.80 10.90 -8.83
C ARG A 134 -0.41 11.68 -7.58
N LEU A 135 0.07 12.91 -7.72
CA LEU A 135 0.36 13.81 -6.61
C LEU A 135 -0.79 14.80 -6.46
N PHE A 136 -1.70 14.51 -5.53
CA PHE A 136 -2.85 15.36 -5.26
C PHE A 136 -3.21 15.35 -3.78
N GLU A 137 -3.05 16.51 -3.12
CA GLU A 137 -3.38 16.73 -1.71
C GLU A 137 -2.84 15.61 -0.79
N SER A 138 -3.71 14.71 -0.32
CA SER A 138 -3.34 13.59 0.54
C SER A 138 -2.62 12.47 -0.22
N SER A 139 -2.93 12.26 -1.51
CA SER A 139 -2.29 11.28 -2.37
C SER A 139 -0.85 11.70 -2.68
N GLY A 140 0.11 10.90 -2.22
CA GLY A 140 1.54 11.20 -2.36
C GLY A 140 2.06 12.29 -1.40
N CYS A 141 1.30 12.68 -0.37
CA CYS A 141 1.71 13.76 0.53
C CYS A 141 2.93 13.42 1.40
N ALA A 142 3.27 12.14 1.57
CA ALA A 142 4.42 11.65 2.32
C ALA A 142 4.62 12.32 3.70
N GLY A 143 3.52 12.53 4.43
CA GLY A 143 3.51 13.13 5.78
C GLY A 143 3.59 14.66 5.84
N LYS A 144 3.52 15.36 4.70
CA LYS A 144 3.52 16.83 4.64
C LYS A 144 2.16 17.41 5.04
N LEU A 145 1.13 16.58 5.09
CA LEU A 145 -0.21 16.88 5.59
C LEU A 145 -0.58 15.93 6.72
N ALA A 146 -1.40 16.40 7.66
CA ALA A 146 -2.04 15.55 8.64
C ALA A 146 -3.39 15.07 8.10
N VAL A 147 -3.45 13.86 7.56
CA VAL A 147 -4.67 13.32 6.93
C VAL A 147 -5.57 12.69 7.99
N PHE A 148 -6.81 13.17 8.09
CA PHE A 148 -7.83 12.71 9.05
C PHE A 148 -8.75 11.65 8.46
N ALA A 149 -9.12 11.76 7.19
CA ALA A 149 -9.95 10.77 6.53
C ALA A 149 -9.75 10.79 5.01
N VAL A 150 -9.99 9.65 4.37
CA VAL A 150 -9.97 9.51 2.90
C VAL A 150 -11.23 8.79 2.43
N ARG A 151 -11.83 9.27 1.34
CA ARG A 151 -12.94 8.62 0.67
C ARG A 151 -12.42 7.87 -0.54
N LEU A 152 -12.72 6.58 -0.59
CA LEU A 152 -12.16 5.64 -1.56
C LEU A 152 -13.23 4.75 -2.18
N ASP A 153 -13.00 4.39 -3.43
CA ASP A 153 -13.77 3.34 -4.09
C ASP A 153 -13.34 1.97 -3.57
N THR A 154 -14.27 1.02 -3.68
CA THR A 154 -14.01 -0.40 -3.51
C THR A 154 -14.32 -1.10 -4.83
N PHE A 155 -14.08 -2.40 -4.92
CA PHE A 155 -14.30 -3.14 -6.17
C PHE A 155 -15.10 -4.41 -5.92
N GLU A 156 -15.73 -4.93 -6.97
CA GLU A 156 -16.46 -6.20 -6.86
C GLU A 156 -15.45 -7.32 -6.64
N ALA A 157 -15.78 -8.26 -5.74
CA ALA A 157 -14.88 -9.36 -5.43
C ALA A 157 -14.85 -10.39 -6.55
N GLU A 158 -13.65 -10.88 -6.86
CA GLU A 158 -13.47 -11.92 -7.87
C GLU A 158 -13.94 -13.27 -7.32
N LYS A 159 -14.85 -13.94 -8.03
CA LYS A 159 -15.53 -15.14 -7.50
C LYS A 159 -14.65 -16.39 -7.50
N ASN A 160 -13.91 -16.60 -8.58
CA ASN A 160 -13.12 -17.81 -8.79
C ASN A 160 -11.68 -17.43 -9.16
N GLN A 161 -10.81 -17.41 -8.16
CA GLN A 161 -9.39 -17.14 -8.36
C GLN A 161 -8.62 -18.45 -8.55
N GLN A 162 -7.68 -18.45 -9.49
CA GLN A 162 -6.77 -19.56 -9.77
C GLN A 162 -5.34 -19.03 -9.81
N VAL A 163 -4.40 -19.84 -9.31
CA VAL A 163 -2.97 -19.51 -9.31
C VAL A 163 -2.24 -20.45 -10.25
N PHE A 164 -1.53 -19.88 -11.22
CA PHE A 164 -0.67 -20.60 -12.14
C PHE A 164 0.79 -20.39 -11.74
N TYR A 165 1.48 -21.46 -11.32
CA TYR A 165 2.90 -21.40 -10.96
C TYR A 165 3.75 -21.65 -12.20
N ILE A 166 4.47 -20.62 -12.67
CA ILE A 166 5.25 -20.67 -13.91
C ILE A 166 6.73 -20.54 -13.57
N GLY A 167 7.54 -21.52 -13.99
CA GLY A 167 8.99 -21.52 -13.82
C GLY A 167 9.70 -21.57 -15.17
N THR A 168 10.73 -20.73 -15.33
CA THR A 168 11.60 -20.72 -16.51
C THR A 168 13.01 -20.24 -16.13
N ASN A 169 14.01 -20.67 -16.87
CA ASN A 169 15.39 -20.14 -16.77
C ASN A 169 15.69 -19.09 -17.86
N GLN A 170 14.71 -18.78 -18.72
CA GLN A 170 14.84 -17.84 -19.83
C GLN A 170 13.96 -16.59 -19.56
N PRO A 171 14.56 -15.41 -19.28
CA PRO A 171 13.81 -14.18 -18.98
C PRO A 171 12.84 -13.75 -20.10
N GLU A 172 13.17 -14.10 -21.34
CA GLU A 172 12.41 -13.74 -22.54
C GLU A 172 11.01 -14.38 -22.51
N VAL A 173 10.87 -15.57 -21.91
CA VAL A 173 9.58 -16.26 -21.76
C VAL A 173 8.64 -15.47 -20.85
N LEU A 174 9.13 -14.93 -19.73
CA LEU A 174 8.30 -14.11 -18.83
C LEU A 174 7.92 -12.77 -19.47
N THR A 175 8.84 -12.22 -20.26
CA THR A 175 8.61 -10.99 -21.04
C THR A 175 7.49 -11.19 -22.04
N GLU A 176 7.53 -12.29 -22.80
CA GLU A 176 6.50 -12.63 -23.77
C GLU A 176 5.14 -12.89 -23.10
N ILE A 177 5.10 -13.63 -21.99
CA ILE A 177 3.87 -13.84 -21.21
C ILE A 177 3.25 -12.50 -20.80
N ARG A 178 4.05 -11.60 -20.22
CA ARG A 178 3.56 -10.27 -19.82
C ARG A 178 2.99 -9.51 -21.03
N ARG A 179 3.76 -9.39 -22.12
CA ARG A 179 3.35 -8.61 -23.30
C ARG A 179 2.10 -9.21 -23.95
N HIS A 180 2.04 -10.53 -24.09
CA HIS A 180 0.91 -11.22 -24.68
C HIS A 180 -0.38 -11.02 -23.86
N ILE A 181 -0.30 -11.14 -22.53
CA ILE A 181 -1.45 -10.90 -21.64
C ILE A 181 -1.93 -9.45 -21.77
N LEU A 182 -1.01 -8.47 -21.65
CA LEU A 182 -1.38 -7.06 -21.67
C LEU A 182 -1.99 -6.60 -23.00
N ALA A 183 -1.51 -7.16 -24.12
CA ALA A 183 -2.03 -6.82 -25.45
C ALA A 183 -3.30 -7.59 -25.84
N ASN A 184 -3.41 -8.87 -25.48
CA ASN A 184 -4.38 -9.78 -26.12
C ASN A 184 -5.44 -10.35 -25.17
N PHE A 185 -5.18 -10.44 -23.85
CA PHE A 185 -6.20 -10.99 -22.94
C PHE A 185 -7.31 -9.96 -22.73
N GLU A 186 -8.55 -10.42 -22.85
CA GLU A 186 -9.73 -9.65 -22.46
C GLU A 186 -9.67 -9.29 -20.97
N ASN A 187 -9.32 -10.28 -20.13
CA ASN A 187 -9.26 -10.14 -18.68
C ASN A 187 -7.81 -9.98 -18.20
N LEU A 188 -7.52 -8.89 -17.48
CA LEU A 188 -6.23 -8.74 -16.81
C LEU A 188 -6.14 -9.71 -15.61
N PRO A 189 -4.96 -10.32 -15.37
CA PRO A 189 -4.72 -11.06 -14.15
C PRO A 189 -5.00 -10.20 -12.92
N VAL A 190 -5.41 -10.83 -11.82
CA VAL A 190 -5.52 -10.15 -10.53
C VAL A 190 -4.13 -9.72 -10.05
N ALA A 191 -3.16 -10.65 -10.08
CA ALA A 191 -1.78 -10.43 -9.66
C ALA A 191 -0.80 -11.15 -10.58
N GLY A 192 0.45 -10.66 -10.63
CA GLY A 192 1.56 -11.25 -11.36
C GLY A 192 2.86 -11.02 -10.62
N GLU A 193 3.18 -11.90 -9.66
CA GLU A 193 4.35 -11.78 -8.80
C GLU A 193 5.57 -12.51 -9.40
N TYR A 194 6.72 -11.83 -9.39
CA TYR A 194 7.99 -12.41 -9.82
C TYR A 194 8.87 -12.72 -8.61
N MET A 195 9.42 -13.93 -8.56
CA MET A 195 10.33 -14.37 -7.52
C MET A 195 11.56 -15.03 -8.15
N HIS A 196 12.73 -14.46 -7.91
CA HIS A 196 14.00 -15.05 -8.36
C HIS A 196 14.45 -16.20 -7.46
N ARG A 197 15.32 -17.08 -7.95
CA ARG A 197 15.81 -18.26 -7.18
C ARG A 197 16.45 -17.85 -5.86
N ASP A 198 17.36 -16.89 -5.87
CA ASP A 198 18.09 -16.51 -4.66
C ASP A 198 17.15 -15.98 -3.56
N ILE A 199 16.16 -15.16 -3.92
CA ILE A 199 15.19 -14.64 -2.95
C ILE A 199 14.22 -15.73 -2.48
N TYR A 200 13.91 -16.71 -3.35
CA TYR A 200 13.17 -17.90 -2.96
C TYR A 200 13.91 -18.72 -1.91
N ASP A 201 15.17 -19.05 -2.15
CA ASP A 201 15.99 -19.86 -1.23
C ASP A 201 16.20 -19.15 0.12
N ILE A 202 16.39 -17.83 0.09
CA ILE A 202 16.46 -17.00 1.30
C ILE A 202 15.11 -17.04 2.06
N ALA A 203 13.99 -16.85 1.36
CA ALA A 203 12.67 -16.87 1.97
C ALA A 203 12.33 -18.26 2.55
N GLU A 204 12.73 -19.34 1.90
CA GLU A 204 12.56 -20.71 2.42
C GLU A 204 13.38 -20.91 3.71
N LYS A 205 14.66 -20.51 3.69
CA LYS A 205 15.57 -20.74 4.81
C LYS A 205 15.24 -19.91 6.05
N TYR A 206 14.90 -18.64 5.86
CA TYR A 206 14.70 -17.67 6.95
C TYR A 206 13.23 -17.35 7.24
N GLY A 207 12.32 -17.70 6.33
CA GLY A 207 10.88 -17.48 6.48
C GLY A 207 10.15 -18.61 7.22
N LYS A 208 10.82 -19.72 7.56
CA LYS A 208 10.19 -20.92 8.14
C LYS A 208 9.35 -20.64 9.39
N ASP A 209 9.77 -19.73 10.25
CA ASP A 209 9.01 -19.38 11.46
C ASP A 209 7.70 -18.65 11.11
N THR A 210 7.77 -17.73 10.14
CA THR A 210 6.59 -17.03 9.61
C THR A 210 5.67 -18.00 8.87
N PHE A 211 6.24 -18.91 8.07
CA PHE A 211 5.51 -19.97 7.37
C PHE A 211 4.77 -20.88 8.35
N LEU A 212 5.46 -21.40 9.38
CA LEU A 212 4.85 -22.25 10.41
C LEU A 212 3.77 -21.50 11.20
N MET A 213 3.93 -20.20 11.41
CA MET A 213 2.91 -19.36 12.04
C MET A 213 1.67 -19.24 11.16
N ILE A 214 1.84 -18.96 9.87
CA ILE A 214 0.73 -18.89 8.90
C ILE A 214 0.04 -20.25 8.77
N ASP A 215 0.80 -21.34 8.60
CA ASP A 215 0.30 -22.71 8.45
C ASP A 215 -0.52 -23.16 9.66
N LYS A 216 -0.03 -22.91 10.89
CA LYS A 216 -0.72 -23.36 12.12
C LYS A 216 -1.81 -22.43 12.63
N LEU A 217 -1.69 -21.12 12.43
CA LEU A 217 -2.55 -20.12 13.08
C LEU A 217 -3.40 -19.32 12.09
N GLY A 218 -3.17 -19.50 10.79
CA GLY A 218 -3.80 -18.73 9.72
C GLY A 218 -3.24 -17.32 9.61
N THR A 219 -3.43 -16.70 8.44
CA THR A 219 -3.05 -15.31 8.18
C THR A 219 -3.78 -14.31 9.08
N ASP A 220 -4.98 -14.66 9.54
CA ASP A 220 -5.86 -13.78 10.31
C ASP A 220 -5.31 -13.36 11.69
N LYS A 221 -4.42 -14.18 12.27
CA LYS A 221 -3.81 -13.90 13.58
C LYS A 221 -2.45 -13.20 13.48
N MET A 222 -1.89 -13.09 12.27
CA MET A 222 -0.59 -12.44 12.04
C MET A 222 -0.56 -10.99 12.56
N PRO A 223 -1.57 -10.13 12.30
CA PRO A 223 -1.55 -8.76 12.80
C PRO A 223 -1.50 -8.69 14.34
N PHE A 224 -2.13 -9.64 15.04
CA PHE A 224 -2.10 -9.68 16.50
C PHE A 224 -0.70 -10.00 17.02
N PHE A 225 -0.02 -11.00 16.47
CA PHE A 225 1.33 -11.38 16.91
C PHE A 225 2.35 -10.29 16.59
N PHE A 226 2.28 -9.66 15.42
CA PHE A 226 3.17 -8.55 15.09
C PHE A 226 2.92 -7.32 15.97
N ASN A 227 1.66 -6.99 16.27
CA ASN A 227 1.35 -5.91 17.21
C ASN A 227 1.84 -6.21 18.63
N LEU A 228 1.67 -7.46 19.10
CA LEU A 228 2.15 -7.88 20.41
C LEU A 228 3.68 -7.80 20.46
N LYS A 229 4.36 -8.34 19.44
CA LYS A 229 5.81 -8.25 19.31
C LYS A 229 6.28 -6.80 19.31
N GLY A 230 5.68 -5.92 18.51
CA GLY A 230 6.05 -4.50 18.46
C GLY A 230 5.85 -3.79 19.79
N ARG A 231 4.77 -4.10 20.53
CA ARG A 231 4.56 -3.59 21.89
C ARG A 231 5.61 -4.11 22.87
N THR A 232 5.90 -5.40 22.83
CA THR A 232 6.92 -6.01 23.68
C THR A 232 8.30 -5.41 23.39
N ASP A 233 8.69 -5.29 22.13
CA ASP A 233 9.95 -4.68 21.71
C ASP A 233 10.03 -3.21 22.20
N ALA A 234 8.97 -2.41 22.01
CA ALA A 234 8.92 -1.02 22.48
C ALA A 234 8.92 -0.86 24.01
N MET A 235 8.34 -1.81 24.75
CA MET A 235 8.37 -1.84 26.22
C MET A 235 9.76 -2.21 26.73
N LEU A 236 10.41 -3.15 26.05
CA LEU A 236 11.71 -3.68 26.42
C LEU A 236 12.86 -2.74 26.03
N GLU A 237 12.74 -2.01 24.92
CA GLU A 237 13.67 -0.95 24.51
C GLU A 237 13.70 0.22 25.51
N LYS A 238 12.59 0.45 26.23
CA LYS A 238 12.47 1.47 27.28
C LYS A 238 12.96 0.99 28.66
N SER A 239 13.42 -0.25 28.79
CA SER A 239 13.89 -0.81 30.05
C SER A 239 15.41 -0.66 30.20
N GLU A 240 15.86 0.06 31.23
CA GLU A 240 17.29 0.20 31.58
C GLU A 240 17.90 -1.07 32.21
N ILE A 241 17.09 -2.11 32.46
CA ILE A 241 17.45 -3.27 33.30
C ILE A 241 18.06 -4.43 32.49
N LEU A 242 17.93 -4.43 31.16
CA LEU A 242 18.44 -5.51 30.30
C LEU A 242 19.55 -5.01 29.36
N PRO A 243 20.73 -5.66 29.31
CA PRO A 243 21.84 -5.24 28.46
C PRO A 243 21.44 -5.16 26.99
N SER A 244 21.85 -4.08 26.30
CA SER A 244 21.62 -3.83 24.87
C SER A 244 22.06 -4.96 23.92
N ALA A 245 22.90 -5.88 24.40
CA ALA A 245 23.34 -7.07 23.67
C ALA A 245 22.25 -8.14 23.46
N PHE A 246 21.18 -8.13 24.26
CA PHE A 246 20.04 -9.07 24.11
C PHE A 246 18.99 -8.57 23.10
N TYR A 247 19.03 -7.27 22.76
CA TYR A 247 18.04 -6.56 21.94
C TYR A 247 18.48 -6.24 20.52
N ARG A 248 19.50 -6.92 19.98
CA ARG A 248 19.70 -6.76 18.54
C ARG A 248 18.46 -7.30 17.84
N PRO A 249 17.71 -6.49 17.06
CA PRO A 249 16.76 -7.06 16.12
C PRO A 249 17.53 -8.09 15.30
N CYS A 250 16.88 -9.18 14.91
CA CYS A 250 17.53 -10.18 14.06
C CYS A 250 18.11 -9.56 12.76
N ASP A 251 17.73 -8.33 12.42
CA ASP A 251 18.27 -7.52 11.32
C ASP A 251 19.62 -6.82 11.60
N ALA A 252 20.07 -6.70 12.85
CA ALA A 252 21.29 -5.97 13.21
C ALA A 252 22.58 -6.82 13.12
N LYS A 253 22.53 -8.00 12.49
CA LYS A 253 23.70 -8.83 12.18
C LYS A 253 24.08 -8.84 10.69
N ILE A 254 23.56 -7.93 9.88
CA ILE A 254 24.11 -7.59 8.56
C ILE A 254 24.85 -6.24 8.64
N ARG A 255 25.94 -6.24 9.40
CA ARG A 255 27.04 -5.28 9.24
C ARG A 255 28.35 -6.08 9.20
N SER A 256 28.49 -6.91 8.17
CA SER A 256 29.78 -7.14 7.55
C SER A 256 29.96 -6.10 6.44
N PRO A 257 31.19 -5.68 6.09
CA PRO A 257 31.38 -4.59 5.15
C PRO A 257 30.90 -5.04 3.77
N VAL A 258 29.77 -4.49 3.34
CA VAL A 258 29.44 -4.44 1.91
C VAL A 258 30.55 -3.59 1.28
N PRO A 259 31.35 -4.12 0.34
CA PRO A 259 32.28 -3.28 -0.39
C PRO A 259 31.46 -2.24 -1.13
N GLN A 260 31.85 -0.98 -0.99
CA GLN A 260 31.29 0.14 -1.75
C GLN A 260 31.19 -0.25 -3.23
N PRO A 261 30.06 -0.03 -3.92
CA PRO A 261 30.09 -0.04 -5.37
C PRO A 261 31.01 1.10 -5.81
N PHE A 262 32.06 0.70 -6.52
CA PHE A 262 33.02 1.53 -7.22
C PHE A 262 32.35 2.75 -7.88
N THR A 263 32.63 3.95 -7.36
CA THR A 263 32.67 5.17 -8.16
C THR A 263 33.98 5.17 -8.94
N ALA A 264 33.97 4.68 -10.18
CA ALA A 264 34.80 5.12 -11.32
C ALA A 264 34.73 4.11 -12.47
N ALA A 265 33.85 4.36 -13.45
CA ALA A 265 34.10 4.09 -14.87
C ALA A 265 32.94 4.69 -15.69
N HIS A 266 32.98 6.00 -15.89
CA HIS A 266 32.54 6.55 -17.16
C HIS A 266 33.53 6.10 -18.25
N GLU A 267 33.01 5.94 -19.46
CA GLU A 267 33.66 5.67 -20.74
C GLU A 267 33.73 4.22 -21.23
N LYS A 268 33.07 4.05 -22.39
CA LYS A 268 33.06 2.92 -23.34
C LYS A 268 31.97 1.87 -23.14
N LEU A 269 30.79 2.21 -23.62
CA LEU A 269 30.03 1.37 -24.57
C LEU A 269 29.00 2.25 -25.29
N ALA A 270 29.52 3.08 -26.19
CA ALA A 270 28.80 3.52 -27.37
C ALA A 270 29.38 2.73 -28.54
N ARG A 271 28.65 1.70 -28.97
CA ARG A 271 28.62 1.12 -30.31
C ARG A 271 27.51 0.08 -30.37
#